data_AF-A0A7W1YKV4-F1
#
_entry.id   AF-A0A7W1YKV4-F1
#
_cell.length_a   1.000
_cell.length_b   1.000
_cell.length_c   1.000
_cell.angle_alpha   90.00
_cell.angle_beta   90.00
_cell.angle_gamma   90.00
#
_symmetry.space_group_name_H-M   'P 1'
#
loop_
_entity.id
_entity.type
_entity.pdbx_description
1 polymer ?
#
loop_
_entity_poly.entity_id
_entity_poly.type
_entity_poly.pdbx_seq_one_letter_code
_entity_poly.pdbx_strand_id
1 'polypeptide(L)'
;VIANGPPVRPEVSTYAIAWTETGLTLWRDGVSVCTVIGPGDSAWTDACASGLRLAIELSVTAEAAPEPVRMLVEWVRVYRRAGGT
;
A
#
# COMPACT_ATOMS: atom_id res chain seq x y z
N VAL A 1 -27.59 29.87 11.02
CA VAL A 1 -26.11 29.73 11.01
C VAL A 1 -25.79 28.32 11.46
N ILE A 2 -25.45 27.42 10.54
CA ILE A 2 -24.95 26.08 10.91
C ILE A 2 -23.45 26.25 11.08
N ALA A 3 -22.99 26.21 12.33
CA ALA A 3 -21.56 26.14 12.63
C ALA A 3 -21.10 24.73 12.26
N ASN A 4 -20.53 24.56 11.06
CA ASN A 4 -19.74 23.37 10.79
C ASN A 4 -18.56 23.42 11.77
N GLY A 5 -18.49 22.42 12.65
CA GLY A 5 -17.34 22.23 13.53
C GLY A 5 -16.03 22.20 12.74
N PRO A 6 -14.87 22.37 13.41
CA PRO A 6 -13.58 22.33 12.73
C PRO A 6 -13.48 21.04 11.88
N PRO A 7 -12.91 21.11 10.67
CA PRO A 7 -12.83 19.96 9.77
C PRO A 7 -12.13 18.80 10.50
N VAL A 8 -12.84 17.67 10.65
CA VAL A 8 -12.27 16.44 11.20
C VAL A 8 -11.22 15.96 10.20
N ARG A 9 -9.95 15.97 10.61
CA ARG A 9 -8.88 15.36 9.81
C ARG A 9 -9.17 13.86 9.75
N PRO A 10 -9.26 13.24 8.56
CA PRO A 10 -9.43 11.80 8.49
C PRO A 10 -8.24 11.11 9.19
N GLU A 11 -8.52 10.01 9.89
CA GLU A 11 -7.49 9.19 10.50
C GLU A 11 -6.58 8.63 9.40
N VAL A 12 -5.27 8.86 9.51
CA VAL A 12 -4.27 8.42 8.54
C VAL A 12 -3.70 7.08 9.00
N SER A 13 -3.95 6.03 8.23
CA SER A 13 -3.30 4.73 8.42
C SER A 13 -2.03 4.61 7.59
N THR A 14 -1.04 3.91 8.13
CA THR A 14 0.18 3.51 7.41
C THR A 14 0.02 2.12 6.84
N TYR A 15 0.26 1.96 5.53
CA TYR A 15 0.30 0.67 4.86
C TYR A 15 1.73 0.39 4.39
N ALA A 16 2.21 -0.83 4.62
CA ALA A 16 3.53 -1.26 4.15
C ALA A 16 3.47 -2.63 3.49
N ILE A 17 4.35 -2.83 2.52
CA ILE A 17 4.61 -4.12 1.88
C ILE A 17 6.12 -4.36 1.86
N ALA A 18 6.52 -5.58 2.19
CA ALA A 18 7.86 -6.09 1.97
C ALA A 18 7.73 -7.27 1.02
N TRP A 19 8.41 -7.19 -0.12
CA TRP A 19 8.46 -8.23 -1.13
C TRP A 19 9.87 -8.79 -1.16
N THR A 20 9.98 -10.11 -1.03
CA THR A 20 11.22 -10.88 -1.12
C THR A 20 11.04 -12.09 -2.03
N GLU A 21 12.13 -12.76 -2.41
CA GLU A 21 12.09 -14.04 -3.14
C GLU A 21 11.32 -15.12 -2.37
N THR A 22 11.25 -15.03 -1.04
CA THR A 22 10.57 -16.03 -0.20
C THR A 22 9.06 -15.77 -0.04
N GLY A 23 8.58 -14.59 -0.43
CA GLY A 23 7.20 -14.19 -0.20
C GLY A 23 7.03 -12.68 0.03
N LEU A 24 5.80 -12.29 0.37
CA LEU A 24 5.46 -10.93 0.74
C LEU A 24 4.77 -10.87 2.09
N THR A 25 4.93 -9.75 2.79
CA THR A 25 4.16 -9.44 4.01
C THR A 25 3.58 -8.04 3.90
N LEU A 26 2.35 -7.89 4.40
CA LEU A 26 1.59 -6.65 4.44
C LEU A 26 1.41 -6.21 5.89
N TRP A 27 1.56 -4.92 6.16
CA TRP A 27 1.30 -4.32 7.46
C TRP A 27 0.30 -3.18 7.34
N ARG A 28 -0.51 -3.03 8.39
CA ARG A 28 -1.31 -1.83 8.66
C ARG A 28 -0.94 -1.31 10.04
N ASP A 29 -0.56 -0.04 10.11
CA ASP A 29 -0.25 0.65 11.38
C ASP A 29 0.80 -0.10 12.22
N GLY A 30 1.81 -0.69 11.55
CA GLY A 30 2.89 -1.44 12.16
C GLY A 30 2.57 -2.90 12.51
N VAL A 31 1.32 -3.34 12.37
CA VAL A 31 0.88 -4.70 12.66
C VAL A 31 0.83 -5.52 11.37
N SER A 32 1.41 -6.73 11.38
CA SER A 32 1.33 -7.66 10.24
C SER A 32 -0.10 -8.14 10.09
N VAL A 33 -0.67 -7.99 8.90
CA VAL A 33 -2.07 -8.38 8.60
C VAL A 33 -2.15 -9.54 7.63
N CYS A 34 -1.12 -9.78 6.82
CA CYS A 34 -1.10 -10.85 5.83
C CYS A 34 0.33 -11.22 5.45
N THR A 35 0.59 -12.51 5.30
CA THR A 35 1.85 -13.05 4.76
C THR A 35 1.52 -14.08 3.70
N VAL A 36 2.14 -13.95 2.53
CA VAL A 36 2.06 -14.93 1.43
C VAL A 36 3.44 -15.53 1.25
N ILE A 37 3.50 -16.86 1.25
CA ILE A 37 4.72 -17.61 0.95
C ILE A 37 4.85 -17.73 -0.56
N GLY A 38 6.02 -17.38 -1.10
CA GLY A 38 6.29 -17.53 -2.53
C GLY A 38 6.23 -19.00 -2.95
N PRO A 39 5.69 -19.32 -4.14
CA PRO A 39 5.54 -20.70 -4.60
C PRO A 39 6.88 -21.40 -4.89
N GLY A 40 8.00 -20.67 -4.88
CA GLY A 40 9.34 -21.23 -5.09
C GLY A 40 9.61 -21.70 -6.53
N ASP A 41 8.77 -21.30 -7.49
CA ASP A 41 8.96 -21.58 -8.91
C ASP A 41 9.79 -20.49 -9.60
N SER A 42 10.20 -20.77 -10.84
CA SER A 42 10.98 -19.82 -11.64
C SER A 42 10.18 -18.56 -11.99
N ALA A 43 8.86 -18.67 -12.17
CA ALA A 43 8.01 -17.53 -12.51
C ALA A 43 7.97 -16.49 -11.37
N TRP A 44 7.88 -16.94 -10.12
CA TRP A 44 7.97 -16.09 -8.94
C TRP A 44 9.35 -15.46 -8.80
N THR A 45 10.41 -16.25 -9.02
CA THR A 45 11.79 -15.77 -8.96
C THR A 45 12.03 -14.67 -10.00
N ASP A 46 11.58 -14.89 -11.23
CA ASP A 46 11.67 -13.90 -12.32
C ASP A 46 10.86 -12.63 -12.00
N ALA A 47 9.66 -12.79 -11.43
CA ALA A 47 8.84 -11.67 -10.99
C ALA A 47 9.53 -10.85 -9.88
N CYS A 48 10.18 -11.51 -8.91
CA CYS A 48 10.94 -10.85 -7.85
C CYS A 48 12.20 -10.13 -8.37
N ALA A 49 12.84 -10.70 -9.39
CA ALA A 49 14.02 -10.11 -10.04
C ALA A 49 13.64 -8.93 -10.95
N SER A 50 12.40 -8.89 -11.43
CA SER A 50 11.89 -7.79 -12.23
C SER A 50 11.73 -6.52 -11.38
N GLY A 51 12.09 -5.37 -11.95
CA GLY A 51 11.88 -4.09 -11.29
C GLY A 51 10.38 -3.83 -11.07
N LEU A 52 10.00 -3.43 -9.86
CA LEU A 52 8.62 -3.15 -9.51
C LEU A 52 8.25 -1.69 -9.77
N ARG A 53 6.98 -1.46 -10.09
CA ARG A 53 6.38 -0.12 -10.14
C ARG A 53 5.37 0.02 -9.02
N LEU A 54 5.45 1.11 -8.29
CA LEU A 54 4.42 1.51 -7.34
C LEU A 54 3.40 2.38 -8.07
N ALA A 55 2.13 1.99 -7.99
CA ALA A 55 1.00 2.78 -8.47
C ALA A 55 0.10 3.15 -7.28
N ILE A 56 -0.38 4.39 -7.27
CA ILE A 56 -1.36 4.90 -6.30
C ILE A 56 -2.54 5.39 -7.14
N GLU A 57 -3.65 4.67 -7.04
CA GLU A 57 -4.80 4.87 -7.92
C GLU A 57 -6.08 4.95 -7.09
N LEU A 58 -6.96 5.87 -7.45
CA LEU A 58 -8.33 5.94 -6.95
C LEU A 58 -9.25 5.52 -8.09
N SER A 59 -9.81 4.31 -7.98
CA SER A 59 -10.80 3.79 -8.92
C SER A 59 -12.16 3.75 -8.25
N VAL A 60 -13.17 4.37 -8.88
CA VAL A 60 -14.55 4.38 -8.37
C VAL A 60 -15.38 3.47 -9.27
N THR A 61 -15.80 2.31 -8.75
CA THR A 61 -16.62 1.34 -9.48
C THR A 61 -18.11 1.58 -9.20
N ALA A 62 -18.74 2.51 -9.95
CA ALA A 62 -20.18 2.68 -10.25
C ALA A 62 -20.66 4.16 -10.26
N GLU A 63 -21.70 4.42 -11.06
CA GLU A 63 -22.44 5.69 -11.20
C GLU A 63 -22.93 6.22 -9.84
N ALA A 64 -22.76 7.52 -9.60
CA ALA A 64 -23.14 8.23 -8.37
C ALA A 64 -22.24 7.99 -7.15
N ALA A 65 -21.02 8.53 -7.19
CA ALA A 65 -20.45 9.12 -5.98
C ALA A 65 -21.18 10.47 -5.74
N PRO A 66 -22.01 10.62 -4.69
CA PRO A 66 -22.76 11.85 -4.45
C PRO A 66 -21.87 13.06 -4.08
N GLU A 67 -20.59 12.84 -3.82
CA GLU A 67 -19.59 13.85 -3.46
C GLU A 67 -18.21 13.50 -4.05
N PRO A 68 -17.29 14.49 -4.22
CA PRO A 68 -15.95 14.22 -4.71
C PRO A 68 -15.17 13.32 -3.74
N VAL A 69 -14.91 12.08 -4.16
CA VAL A 69 -14.03 11.15 -3.43
C VAL A 69 -12.59 11.57 -3.64
N ARG A 70 -11.84 11.71 -2.53
CA ARG A 70 -10.42 12.06 -2.56
C ARG A 70 -9.63 11.04 -1.74
N MET A 71 -8.48 10.63 -2.25
CA MET A 71 -7.48 9.89 -1.50
C MET A 71 -6.35 10.83 -1.12
N LEU A 72 -6.02 10.91 0.18
CA LEU A 72 -4.92 11.70 0.69
C LEU A 72 -3.73 10.77 0.97
N VAL A 73 -2.58 11.07 0.38
CA VAL A 73 -1.31 10.38 0.64
C VAL A 73 -0.33 11.40 1.20
N GLU A 74 0.00 11.28 2.48
CA GLU A 74 0.92 12.23 3.12
C GLU A 74 2.39 11.97 2.73
N TRP A 75 2.77 10.71 2.56
CA TRP A 75 4.13 10.33 2.18
C TRP A 75 4.17 8.95 1.53
N VAL A 76 5.24 8.73 0.75
CA VAL A 76 5.61 7.42 0.20
C VAL A 76 7.09 7.21 0.49
N ARG A 77 7.46 6.03 0.98
CA ARG A 77 8.85 5.66 1.26
C ARG A 77 9.15 4.29 0.68
N VAL A 78 10.29 4.17 0.02
CA VAL A 78 10.81 2.91 -0.51
C VAL A 78 12.15 2.65 0.14
N TYR A 79 12.27 1.50 0.79
CA TYR A 79 13.50 1.05 1.43
C TYR A 79 14.08 -0.10 0.63
N ARG A 80 15.40 -0.07 0.41
CA ARG A 80 16.14 -1.22 -0.12
C ARG A 80 16.91 -1.83 1.03
N ARG A 81 16.81 -3.16 1.21
CA ARG A 81 17.67 -3.86 2.16
C ARG A 81 19.13 -3.65 1.72
N ALA A 82 19.95 -3.06 2.58
CA ALA A 82 21.39 -3.03 2.36
C ALA A 82 21.87 -4.48 2.37
N GLY A 83 22.49 -4.93 1.27
CA GLY A 83 23.03 -6.29 1.21
C GLY A 83 24.04 -6.49 2.34
N GLY A 84 23.76 -7.47 3.21
CA GLY A 84 24.80 -8.07 4.04
C GLY A 84 25.65 -8.92 3.11
N THR A 85 26.95 -8.66 3.09
CA THR A 85 27.92 -9.53 2.42
C THR A 85 28.00 -10.89 3.11
#